data_AF-G9ZG85-F1
#
_entry.id   AF-G9ZG85-F1
#
_cell.length_a   1.000
_cell.length_b   1.000
_cell.length_c   1.000
_cell.angle_alpha   90.00
_cell.angle_beta   90.00
_cell.angle_gamma   90.00
#
_symmetry.space_group_name_H-M   'P 1'
#
loop_
_entity.id
_entity.type
_entity.pdbx_description
1 polymer ?
#
loop_
_entity_poly.entity_id
_entity_poly.type
_entity_poly.pdbx_seq_one_letter_code
_entity_poly.pdbx_strand_id
1 'polypeptide(L)'
;MTPEQKAAIAAKLGADLAPLDNDRLIELCLLHRAQPKALESFPNALTAEINRRFTAAEITRDDVPYSILQHFANQFTGVVPYFHRLMQDMAATVNRDIWFTDNAEAFKAALANEEAAAWLAGQASILDKCLGNRLALGYIAQSTVAATAILTRAEALAQWKNAPALWDIWPQHAAGMQVLAKSAELVQYIIDTAAALAAVVASETAMKAVVASETAMKAVLASETAIKAVVASETAMKAVAASETAMKAVAASSFALKFIATTDGSRKILMAHNKALQAVRTVMYETVQRSWKKILGTTLRDGQSGEHYDSGNSALTSPANALVFVCLGSYSSSYPGGRHRLEHPDGSIAADGGYRDTPQSMIAVDGVSFAGAKVKQTVEYGGSYAEVWAPQG
;
A
#
# COMPACT_ATOMS: atom_id res chain seq x y z
N MET A 1 16.11 -45.49 -6.63
CA MET A 1 17.51 -45.47 -7.07
C MET A 1 18.37 -45.79 -5.87
N THR A 2 19.21 -46.82 -5.94
CA THR A 2 20.16 -47.14 -4.86
C THR A 2 21.29 -46.10 -4.81
N PRO A 3 22.02 -45.95 -3.69
CA PRO A 3 23.18 -45.06 -3.61
C PRO A 3 24.22 -45.33 -4.70
N GLU A 4 24.45 -46.59 -5.05
CA GLU A 4 25.41 -46.99 -6.09
C GLU A 4 24.93 -46.56 -7.48
N GLN A 5 23.64 -46.72 -7.78
CA GLN A 5 23.03 -46.23 -9.02
C GLN A 5 23.14 -44.71 -9.12
N LYS A 6 22.91 -43.99 -8.01
CA LYS A 6 23.05 -42.52 -7.95
C LYS A 6 24.47 -42.09 -8.29
N ALA A 7 25.47 -42.71 -7.65
CA ALA A 7 26.87 -42.41 -7.88
C ALA A 7 27.31 -42.68 -9.33
N ALA A 8 26.87 -43.81 -9.90
CA ALA A 8 27.20 -44.18 -11.28
C ALA A 8 26.59 -43.22 -12.31
N ILE A 9 25.35 -42.78 -12.09
CA ILE A 9 24.70 -41.80 -12.98
C ILE A 9 25.34 -40.42 -12.80
N ALA A 10 25.63 -40.01 -11.56
CA ALA A 10 26.31 -38.75 -11.28
C ALA A 10 27.67 -38.66 -11.99
N ALA A 11 28.46 -39.73 -11.97
CA ALA A 11 29.75 -39.79 -12.66
C ALA A 11 29.61 -39.62 -14.18
N LYS A 12 28.55 -40.19 -14.80
CA LYS A 12 28.28 -40.02 -16.24
C LYS A 12 27.84 -38.60 -16.59
N LEU A 13 26.96 -38.02 -15.78
CA LEU A 13 26.45 -36.66 -15.99
C LEU A 13 27.51 -35.59 -15.67
N GLY A 14 28.48 -35.90 -14.79
CA GLY A 14 29.53 -34.96 -14.35
C GLY A 14 30.82 -35.04 -15.17
N ALA A 15 30.85 -35.82 -16.25
CA ALA A 15 31.99 -35.86 -17.17
C ALA A 15 32.14 -34.53 -17.93
N ASP A 16 33.36 -34.27 -18.43
CA ASP A 16 33.59 -33.14 -19.32
C ASP A 16 32.77 -33.31 -20.62
N LEU A 17 31.93 -32.31 -20.92
CA LEU A 17 31.00 -32.33 -22.05
C LEU A 17 31.67 -31.88 -23.36
N ALA A 18 32.77 -31.13 -23.28
CA ALA A 18 33.44 -30.56 -24.46
C ALA A 18 33.91 -31.59 -25.51
N PRO A 19 34.47 -32.77 -25.14
CA PRO A 19 34.93 -33.75 -26.13
C PRO A 19 33.82 -34.68 -26.65
N LEU A 20 32.61 -34.63 -26.08
CA LEU A 20 31.53 -35.56 -26.44
C LEU A 20 30.89 -35.16 -27.78
N ASP A 21 30.39 -36.11 -28.56
CA ASP A 21 29.57 -35.80 -29.75
C ASP A 21 28.12 -35.43 -29.36
N ASN A 22 27.34 -34.95 -30.33
CA ASN A 22 25.98 -34.47 -30.08
C ASN A 22 25.04 -35.60 -29.66
N ASP A 23 25.20 -36.80 -30.22
CA ASP A 23 24.39 -37.97 -29.85
C ASP A 23 24.62 -38.35 -28.39
N ARG A 24 25.87 -38.32 -27.95
CA ARG A 24 26.21 -38.59 -26.55
C ARG A 24 25.66 -37.52 -25.61
N LEU A 25 25.64 -36.25 -26.01
CA LEU A 25 25.00 -35.18 -25.23
C LEU A 25 23.48 -35.41 -25.10
N ILE A 26 22.81 -35.86 -26.17
CA ILE A 26 21.39 -36.21 -26.14
C ILE A 26 21.12 -37.40 -25.20
N GLU A 27 21.97 -38.43 -25.23
CA GLU A 27 21.87 -39.57 -24.30
C GLU A 27 22.01 -39.13 -22.83
N LEU A 28 22.94 -38.22 -22.53
CA LEU A 28 23.09 -37.66 -21.18
C LEU A 28 21.86 -36.82 -20.79
N CYS A 29 21.25 -36.10 -21.73
CA CYS A 29 19.99 -35.40 -21.49
C CYS A 29 18.87 -36.38 -21.12
N LEU A 30 18.72 -37.48 -21.85
CA LEU A 30 17.75 -38.52 -21.55
C LEU A 30 18.02 -39.19 -20.20
N LEU A 31 19.30 -39.43 -19.87
CA LEU A 31 19.72 -39.99 -18.60
C LEU A 31 19.39 -39.06 -17.43
N HIS A 32 19.68 -37.75 -17.58
CA HIS A 32 19.31 -36.75 -16.58
C HIS A 32 17.79 -36.66 -16.43
N ARG A 33 17.04 -36.66 -17.54
CA ARG A 33 15.57 -36.67 -17.51
C ARG A 33 15.02 -37.87 -16.73
N ALA A 34 15.64 -39.05 -16.89
CA ALA A 34 15.23 -40.26 -16.18
C ALA A 34 15.57 -40.20 -14.68
N GLN A 35 16.69 -39.57 -14.29
CA GLN A 35 17.19 -39.53 -12.92
C GLN A 35 17.74 -38.13 -12.55
N PRO A 36 16.88 -37.10 -12.44
CA PRO A 36 17.31 -35.71 -12.33
C PRO A 36 18.05 -35.37 -11.03
N LYS A 37 17.84 -36.17 -9.97
CA LYS A 37 18.49 -36.02 -8.66
C LYS A 37 19.90 -36.61 -8.59
N ALA A 38 20.37 -37.29 -9.64
CA ALA A 38 21.69 -37.90 -9.65
C ALA A 38 22.81 -36.84 -9.74
N LEU A 39 22.61 -35.80 -10.56
CA LEU A 39 23.49 -34.63 -10.60
C LEU A 39 22.69 -33.40 -11.00
N GLU A 40 22.41 -32.54 -10.03
CA GLU A 40 21.54 -31.37 -10.22
C GLU A 40 22.21 -30.22 -11.00
N SER A 41 23.54 -30.22 -11.10
CA SER A 41 24.32 -29.23 -11.84
C SER A 41 24.43 -29.52 -13.35
N PHE A 42 24.05 -30.72 -13.81
CA PHE A 42 24.12 -31.11 -15.22
C PHE A 42 23.43 -30.12 -16.17
N PRO A 43 22.22 -29.59 -15.88
CA PRO A 43 21.56 -28.62 -16.76
C PRO A 43 22.41 -27.37 -17.04
N ASN A 44 23.13 -26.86 -16.04
CA ASN A 44 23.99 -25.70 -16.20
C ASN A 44 25.21 -26.01 -17.08
N ALA A 45 25.82 -27.18 -16.88
CA ALA A 45 26.93 -27.66 -17.72
C ALA A 45 26.48 -27.86 -19.18
N LEU A 46 25.29 -28.44 -19.39
CA LEU A 46 24.69 -28.61 -20.70
C LEU A 46 24.48 -27.26 -21.40
N THR A 47 23.91 -26.27 -20.71
CA THR A 47 23.72 -24.93 -21.29
C THR A 47 25.04 -24.26 -21.66
N ALA A 48 26.07 -24.37 -20.82
CA ALA A 48 27.40 -23.84 -21.12
C ALA A 48 28.00 -24.49 -22.37
N GLU A 49 27.86 -25.81 -22.52
CA GLU A 49 28.37 -26.53 -23.68
C GLU A 49 27.59 -26.19 -24.96
N ILE A 50 26.25 -26.05 -24.88
CA ILE A 50 25.43 -25.62 -26.02
C ILE A 50 25.90 -24.24 -26.52
N ASN A 51 26.09 -23.27 -25.61
CA ASN A 51 26.54 -21.93 -25.95
C ASN A 51 27.96 -21.90 -26.53
N ARG A 52 28.85 -22.79 -26.06
CA ARG A 52 30.22 -22.90 -26.55
C ARG A 52 30.29 -23.52 -27.94
N ARG A 53 29.52 -24.59 -28.16
CA ARG A 53 29.54 -25.40 -29.39
C ARG A 53 28.80 -24.72 -30.53
N PHE A 54 27.54 -24.33 -30.32
CA PHE A 54 26.66 -23.87 -31.39
C PHE A 54 26.77 -22.36 -31.62
N THR A 55 27.84 -21.95 -32.29
CA THR A 55 27.96 -20.57 -32.81
C THR A 55 26.97 -20.31 -33.95
N ALA A 56 26.75 -19.04 -34.33
CA ALA A 56 25.88 -18.70 -35.46
C ALA A 56 26.27 -19.42 -36.78
N ALA A 57 27.57 -19.60 -37.02
CA ALA A 57 28.06 -20.33 -38.18
C ALA A 57 27.77 -21.84 -38.11
N GLU A 58 27.88 -22.44 -36.91
CA GLU A 58 27.55 -23.86 -36.71
C GLU A 58 26.05 -24.12 -36.86
N ILE A 59 25.20 -23.26 -36.29
CA ILE A 59 23.74 -23.35 -36.42
C ILE A 59 23.31 -23.22 -37.88
N THR A 60 23.95 -22.33 -38.64
CA THR A 60 23.67 -22.19 -40.08
C THR A 60 24.08 -23.44 -40.87
N ARG A 61 25.10 -24.16 -40.41
CA ARG A 61 25.58 -25.40 -41.05
C ARG A 61 24.64 -26.57 -40.80
N ASP A 62 24.19 -26.74 -39.56
CA ASP A 62 23.26 -27.79 -39.13
C ASP A 62 22.57 -27.40 -37.81
N ASP A 63 21.28 -27.10 -37.88
CA ASP A 63 20.46 -26.60 -36.77
C ASP A 63 19.77 -27.69 -35.96
N VAL A 64 19.77 -28.95 -36.45
CA VAL A 64 19.02 -30.05 -35.82
C VAL A 64 19.58 -30.40 -34.44
N PRO A 65 20.90 -30.62 -34.26
CA PRO A 65 21.45 -30.95 -32.94
C PRO A 65 21.27 -29.80 -31.94
N TYR A 66 21.42 -28.57 -32.40
CA TYR A 66 21.15 -27.38 -31.59
C TYR A 66 19.71 -27.36 -31.10
N SER A 67 18.74 -27.56 -32.00
CA SER A 67 17.31 -27.52 -31.68
C SER A 67 16.92 -28.55 -30.63
N ILE A 68 17.43 -29.79 -30.75
CA ILE A 68 17.14 -30.88 -29.80
C ILE A 68 17.77 -30.60 -28.43
N LEU A 69 19.06 -30.27 -28.40
CA LEU A 69 19.78 -30.03 -27.14
C LEU A 69 19.26 -28.78 -26.43
N GLN A 70 18.96 -27.71 -27.17
CA GLN A 70 18.35 -26.50 -26.63
C GLN A 70 16.94 -26.78 -26.08
N HIS A 71 16.15 -27.65 -26.74
CA HIS A 71 14.85 -28.07 -26.21
C HIS A 71 14.99 -28.80 -24.86
N PHE A 72 15.94 -29.73 -24.75
CA PHE A 72 16.24 -30.40 -23.48
C PHE A 72 16.73 -29.42 -22.42
N ALA A 73 17.67 -28.54 -22.77
CA ALA A 73 18.19 -27.53 -21.85
C ALA A 73 17.03 -26.68 -21.31
N ASN A 74 16.15 -26.15 -22.17
CA ASN A 74 14.99 -25.37 -21.74
C ASN A 74 14.06 -26.14 -20.78
N GLN A 75 13.90 -27.45 -20.99
CA GLN A 75 13.12 -28.30 -20.07
C GLN A 75 13.83 -28.52 -18.72
N PHE A 76 15.15 -28.48 -18.68
CA PHE A 76 15.94 -28.71 -17.47
C PHE A 76 16.26 -27.44 -16.69
N THR A 77 16.36 -26.30 -17.37
CA THR A 77 16.81 -25.01 -16.83
C THR A 77 15.69 -23.97 -16.70
N GLY A 78 14.46 -24.29 -17.12
CA GLY A 78 13.31 -23.41 -16.90
C GLY A 78 13.07 -23.15 -15.41
N VAL A 79 12.76 -21.89 -15.08
CA VAL A 79 12.50 -21.46 -13.69
C VAL A 79 11.34 -22.28 -13.08
N VAL A 80 10.32 -22.62 -13.87
CA VAL A 80 9.18 -23.44 -13.43
C VAL A 80 9.57 -24.89 -13.10
N PRO A 81 10.26 -25.67 -13.96
CA PRO A 81 10.76 -27.01 -13.59
C PRO A 81 11.66 -27.05 -12.35
N TYR A 82 12.54 -26.05 -12.17
CA TYR A 82 13.34 -25.96 -10.94
C TYR A 82 12.45 -25.67 -9.72
N PHE A 83 11.57 -24.67 -9.83
CA PHE A 83 10.65 -24.32 -8.76
C PHE A 83 9.71 -25.47 -8.39
N HIS A 84 9.22 -26.23 -9.37
CA HIS A 84 8.42 -27.41 -9.13
C HIS A 84 9.13 -28.45 -8.27
N ARG A 85 10.39 -28.77 -8.60
CA ARG A 85 11.21 -29.71 -7.81
C ARG A 85 11.44 -29.18 -6.39
N LEU A 86 11.77 -27.90 -6.26
CA LEU A 86 11.93 -27.23 -4.98
C LEU A 86 10.66 -27.34 -4.12
N MET A 87 9.49 -27.10 -4.71
CA MET A 87 8.20 -27.20 -4.01
C MET A 87 7.79 -28.63 -3.68
N GLN A 88 8.17 -29.63 -4.47
CA GLN A 88 7.99 -31.04 -4.13
C GLN A 88 8.80 -31.43 -2.89
N ASP A 89 10.03 -30.94 -2.78
CA ASP A 89 10.90 -31.15 -1.62
C ASP A 89 10.30 -30.51 -0.35
N MET A 90 9.82 -29.26 -0.46
CA MET A 90 9.05 -28.59 0.60
C MET A 90 7.83 -29.42 1.01
N ALA A 91 7.08 -29.95 0.04
CA ALA A 91 5.86 -30.70 0.31
C ALA A 91 6.14 -32.01 1.07
N ALA A 92 7.27 -32.66 0.80
CA ALA A 92 7.71 -33.90 1.46
C ALA A 92 8.34 -33.66 2.85
N THR A 93 8.71 -32.42 3.17
CA THR A 93 9.37 -32.09 4.43
C THR A 93 8.37 -32.02 5.59
N VAL A 94 8.78 -32.54 6.75
CA VAL A 94 7.99 -32.51 8.00
C VAL A 94 7.98 -31.10 8.59
N ASN A 95 9.15 -30.48 8.76
CA ASN A 95 9.28 -29.13 9.31
C ASN A 95 9.50 -28.10 8.19
N ARG A 96 8.40 -27.45 7.79
CA ARG A 96 8.42 -26.45 6.71
C ARG A 96 9.06 -25.12 7.11
N ASP A 97 9.08 -24.78 8.40
CA ASP A 97 9.72 -23.53 8.85
C ASP A 97 11.23 -23.58 8.65
N ILE A 98 11.86 -24.70 9.02
CA ILE A 98 13.29 -24.93 8.73
C ILE A 98 13.51 -24.92 7.22
N TRP A 99 12.68 -25.64 6.47
CA TRP A 99 12.81 -25.71 5.01
C TRP A 99 12.73 -24.32 4.34
N PHE A 100 11.75 -23.49 4.68
CA PHE A 100 11.61 -22.15 4.12
C PHE A 100 12.71 -21.20 4.58
N THR A 101 13.29 -21.41 5.76
CA THR A 101 14.45 -20.67 6.25
C THR A 101 15.68 -20.97 5.38
N ASP A 102 15.96 -22.25 5.13
CA ASP A 102 17.14 -22.68 4.37
C ASP A 102 17.01 -22.39 2.86
N ASN A 103 15.78 -22.39 2.34
CA ASN A 103 15.48 -22.19 0.91
C ASN A 103 14.90 -20.81 0.59
N ALA A 104 15.02 -19.85 1.52
CA ALA A 104 14.39 -18.54 1.41
C ALA A 104 14.76 -17.81 0.11
N GLU A 105 16.04 -17.79 -0.25
CA GLU A 105 16.53 -17.10 -1.46
C GLU A 105 15.97 -17.73 -2.74
N ALA A 106 16.02 -19.07 -2.85
CA ALA A 106 15.48 -19.78 -4.01
C ALA A 106 13.97 -19.60 -4.15
N PHE A 107 13.23 -19.64 -3.03
CA PHE A 107 11.80 -19.40 -3.02
C PHE A 107 11.46 -17.95 -3.43
N LYS A 108 12.13 -16.95 -2.85
CA LYS A 108 11.93 -15.53 -3.19
C LYS A 108 12.27 -15.24 -4.66
N ALA A 109 13.35 -15.82 -5.18
CA ALA A 109 13.71 -15.69 -6.59
C ALA A 109 12.63 -16.25 -7.52
N ALA A 110 12.06 -17.41 -7.19
CA ALA A 110 10.94 -17.98 -7.93
C ALA A 110 9.67 -17.11 -7.84
N LEU A 111 9.35 -16.57 -6.66
CA LEU A 111 8.19 -15.67 -6.49
C LEU A 111 8.32 -14.35 -7.27
N ALA A 112 9.54 -13.91 -7.57
CA ALA A 112 9.79 -12.72 -8.39
C ALA A 112 9.67 -12.99 -9.90
N ASN A 113 9.63 -14.25 -10.32
CA ASN A 113 9.49 -14.65 -11.72
C ASN A 113 8.00 -14.89 -12.06
N GLU A 114 7.54 -14.28 -13.17
CA GLU A 114 6.11 -14.31 -13.56
C GLU A 114 5.61 -15.73 -13.85
N GLU A 115 6.38 -16.54 -14.57
CA GLU A 115 6.00 -17.91 -14.92
C GLU A 115 5.92 -18.80 -13.69
N ALA A 116 6.90 -18.72 -12.80
CA ALA A 116 6.93 -19.47 -11.55
C ALA A 116 5.82 -19.07 -10.58
N ALA A 117 5.54 -17.76 -10.46
CA ALA A 117 4.42 -17.26 -9.67
C ALA A 117 3.06 -17.71 -10.22
N ALA A 118 2.84 -17.59 -11.53
CA ALA A 118 1.64 -18.05 -12.21
C ALA A 118 1.47 -19.58 -12.07
N TRP A 119 2.57 -20.32 -12.16
CA TRP A 119 2.60 -21.75 -11.92
C TRP A 119 2.19 -22.09 -10.49
N LEU A 120 2.79 -21.47 -9.47
CA LEU A 120 2.45 -21.69 -8.05
C LEU A 120 0.97 -21.39 -7.77
N ALA A 121 0.46 -20.27 -8.31
CA ALA A 121 -0.95 -19.92 -8.18
C ALA A 121 -1.88 -21.00 -8.77
N GLY A 122 -1.39 -21.81 -9.73
CA GLY A 122 -2.10 -22.95 -10.29
C GLY A 122 -1.96 -24.27 -9.53
N GLN A 123 -1.09 -24.36 -8.52
CA GLN A 123 -0.85 -25.59 -7.77
C GLN A 123 -1.58 -25.59 -6.43
N ALA A 124 -2.88 -25.93 -6.43
CA ALA A 124 -3.73 -25.82 -5.24
C ALA A 124 -3.12 -26.45 -3.97
N SER A 125 -2.65 -27.70 -4.03
CA SER A 125 -2.10 -28.41 -2.86
C SER A 125 -0.75 -27.87 -2.37
N ILE A 126 0.02 -27.23 -3.25
CA ILE A 126 1.31 -26.62 -2.92
C ILE A 126 1.06 -25.22 -2.34
N LEU A 127 0.21 -24.44 -3.01
CA LEU A 127 -0.17 -23.11 -2.57
C LEU A 127 -0.80 -23.13 -1.18
N ASP A 128 -1.67 -24.10 -0.89
CA ASP A 128 -2.26 -24.29 0.45
C ASP A 128 -1.18 -24.43 1.54
N LYS A 129 -0.16 -25.25 1.30
CA LYS A 129 0.97 -25.43 2.22
C LYS A 129 1.82 -24.18 2.38
N CYS A 130 2.01 -23.42 1.30
CA CYS A 130 2.71 -22.14 1.35
C CYS A 130 1.92 -21.10 2.15
N LEU A 131 0.62 -20.95 1.89
CA LEU A 131 -0.22 -19.99 2.58
C LEU A 131 -0.46 -20.36 4.05
N GLY A 132 -0.44 -21.66 4.37
CA GLY A 132 -0.47 -22.17 5.74
C GLY A 132 0.83 -21.98 6.52
N ASN A 133 1.94 -21.65 5.86
CA ASN A 133 3.23 -21.39 6.50
C ASN A 133 3.49 -19.88 6.63
N ARG A 134 3.81 -19.42 7.84
CA ARG A 134 4.00 -17.99 8.14
C ARG A 134 5.15 -17.35 7.35
N LEU A 135 6.28 -18.05 7.20
CA LEU A 135 7.43 -17.54 6.43
C LEU A 135 7.09 -17.41 4.95
N ALA A 136 6.52 -18.47 4.38
CA ALA A 136 6.16 -18.48 2.96
C ALA A 136 5.06 -17.47 2.62
N LEU A 137 4.05 -17.33 3.48
CA LEU A 137 3.03 -16.28 3.35
C LEU A 137 3.68 -14.88 3.38
N GLY A 138 4.65 -14.65 4.26
CA GLY A 138 5.41 -13.41 4.31
C GLY A 138 6.21 -13.16 3.03
N TYR A 139 6.88 -14.17 2.48
CA TYR A 139 7.60 -14.05 1.20
C TYR A 139 6.66 -13.80 0.02
N ILE A 140 5.49 -14.44 -0.01
CA ILE A 140 4.45 -14.21 -1.02
C ILE A 140 3.96 -12.76 -0.93
N ALA A 141 3.65 -12.26 0.27
CA ALA A 141 3.17 -10.90 0.50
C ALA A 141 4.22 -9.83 0.15
N GLN A 142 5.51 -10.17 0.17
CA GLN A 142 6.61 -9.30 -0.25
C GLN A 142 6.80 -9.24 -1.77
N SER A 143 6.32 -10.24 -2.53
CA SER A 143 6.45 -10.26 -3.99
C SER A 143 5.19 -9.71 -4.66
N THR A 144 5.33 -8.58 -5.35
CA THR A 144 4.27 -8.01 -6.20
C THR A 144 3.83 -9.00 -7.29
N VAL A 145 4.77 -9.76 -7.85
CA VAL A 145 4.51 -10.72 -8.94
C VAL A 145 3.68 -11.89 -8.42
N ALA A 146 4.08 -12.49 -7.29
CA ALA A 146 3.33 -13.59 -6.66
C ALA A 146 1.97 -13.14 -6.13
N ALA A 147 1.91 -12.00 -5.45
CA ALA A 147 0.65 -11.42 -4.98
C ALA A 147 -0.32 -11.17 -6.15
N THR A 148 0.17 -10.64 -7.28
CA THR A 148 -0.66 -10.43 -8.47
C THR A 148 -1.17 -11.76 -9.03
N ALA A 149 -0.30 -12.75 -9.20
CA ALA A 149 -0.68 -14.05 -9.73
C ALA A 149 -1.74 -14.77 -8.86
N ILE A 150 -1.63 -14.68 -7.54
CA ILE A 150 -2.55 -15.31 -6.59
C ILE A 150 -3.88 -14.55 -6.53
N LEU A 151 -3.84 -13.22 -6.37
CA LEU A 151 -5.04 -12.41 -6.13
C LEU A 151 -5.92 -12.25 -7.38
N THR A 152 -5.39 -12.50 -8.58
CA THR A 152 -6.14 -12.42 -9.84
C THR A 152 -6.70 -13.77 -10.32
N ARG A 153 -6.35 -14.88 -9.65
CA ARG A 153 -6.82 -16.22 -9.99
C ARG A 153 -7.84 -16.71 -8.96
N ALA A 154 -9.07 -16.99 -9.39
CA ALA A 154 -10.20 -17.30 -8.50
C ALA A 154 -9.91 -18.38 -7.43
N GLU A 155 -9.39 -19.53 -7.84
CA GLU A 155 -9.06 -20.64 -6.92
C GLU A 155 -7.95 -20.25 -5.93
N ALA A 156 -6.89 -19.61 -6.42
CA ALA A 156 -5.77 -19.18 -5.58
C ALA A 156 -6.19 -18.08 -4.59
N LEU A 157 -7.06 -17.16 -5.02
CA LEU A 157 -7.65 -16.13 -4.19
C LEU A 157 -8.50 -16.74 -3.06
N ALA A 158 -9.28 -17.78 -3.35
CA ALA A 158 -10.06 -18.49 -2.32
C ALA A 158 -9.15 -19.11 -1.26
N GLN A 159 -8.03 -19.73 -1.67
CA GLN A 159 -7.03 -20.27 -0.74
C GLN A 159 -6.34 -19.16 0.06
N TRP A 160 -6.00 -18.04 -0.59
CA TRP A 160 -5.42 -16.87 0.07
C TRP A 160 -6.33 -16.32 1.17
N LYS A 161 -7.63 -16.19 0.90
CA LYS A 161 -8.63 -15.74 1.88
C LYS A 161 -8.71 -16.64 3.12
N ASN A 162 -8.41 -17.93 2.96
CA ASN A 162 -8.44 -18.94 4.02
C ASN A 162 -7.10 -19.13 4.76
N ALA A 163 -6.05 -18.37 4.40
CA ALA A 163 -4.75 -18.50 5.03
C ALA A 163 -4.83 -18.15 6.53
N PRO A 164 -4.44 -19.04 7.47
CA PRO A 164 -4.71 -18.88 8.90
C PRO A 164 -4.10 -17.61 9.53
N ALA A 165 -2.92 -17.21 9.07
CA ALA A 165 -2.18 -16.05 9.56
C ALA A 165 -2.26 -14.85 8.61
N LEU A 166 -3.27 -14.82 7.73
CA LEU A 166 -3.36 -13.83 6.65
C LEU A 166 -3.23 -12.40 7.17
N TRP A 167 -4.09 -12.04 8.12
CA TRP A 167 -4.19 -10.67 8.61
C TRP A 167 -3.13 -10.32 9.66
N ASP A 168 -2.43 -11.32 10.21
CA ASP A 168 -1.23 -11.07 11.00
C ASP A 168 -0.07 -10.61 10.11
N ILE A 169 0.07 -11.20 8.91
CA ILE A 169 1.28 -11.09 8.09
C ILE A 169 1.10 -10.13 6.92
N TRP A 170 0.04 -10.29 6.13
CA TRP A 170 -0.14 -9.55 4.88
C TRP A 170 -0.13 -8.03 5.06
N PRO A 171 -0.80 -7.44 6.09
CA PRO A 171 -0.77 -6.00 6.32
C PRO A 171 0.63 -5.43 6.63
N GLN A 172 1.61 -6.26 6.96
CA GLN A 172 2.99 -5.82 7.23
C GLN A 172 3.80 -5.61 5.94
N HIS A 173 3.31 -6.06 4.79
CA HIS A 173 4.06 -6.08 3.53
C HIS A 173 3.46 -5.16 2.47
N ALA A 174 4.24 -4.16 2.06
CA ALA A 174 3.78 -3.11 1.15
C ALA A 174 3.37 -3.66 -0.23
N ALA A 175 4.15 -4.58 -0.81
CA ALA A 175 3.90 -5.13 -2.14
C ALA A 175 2.52 -5.80 -2.24
N GLY A 176 2.22 -6.74 -1.34
CA GLY A 176 0.93 -7.43 -1.28
C GLY A 176 -0.23 -6.47 -1.03
N MET A 177 -0.06 -5.50 -0.13
CA MET A 177 -1.10 -4.49 0.14
C MET A 177 -1.33 -3.55 -1.05
N GLN A 178 -0.28 -3.18 -1.79
CA GLN A 178 -0.39 -2.35 -3.00
C GLN A 178 -1.12 -3.09 -4.13
N VAL A 179 -0.88 -4.39 -4.31
CA VAL A 179 -1.64 -5.21 -5.27
C VAL A 179 -3.11 -5.28 -4.85
N LEU A 180 -3.36 -5.57 -3.57
CA LEU A 180 -4.72 -5.66 -3.03
C LEU A 180 -5.49 -4.35 -3.23
N ALA A 181 -4.88 -3.21 -2.89
CA ALA A 181 -5.51 -1.89 -2.95
C ALA A 181 -5.90 -1.45 -4.37
N LYS A 182 -5.44 -2.12 -5.44
CA LYS A 182 -5.87 -1.85 -6.82
C LYS A 182 -7.28 -2.38 -7.13
N SER A 183 -7.77 -3.35 -6.35
CA SER A 183 -9.08 -3.98 -6.58
C SER A 183 -10.13 -3.49 -5.59
N ALA A 184 -11.22 -2.91 -6.10
CA ALA A 184 -12.37 -2.51 -5.28
C ALA A 184 -13.00 -3.72 -4.56
N GLU A 185 -13.03 -4.89 -5.20
CA GLU A 185 -13.59 -6.12 -4.63
C GLU A 185 -12.77 -6.65 -3.46
N LEU A 186 -11.44 -6.60 -3.55
CA LEU A 186 -10.56 -7.02 -2.45
C LEU A 186 -10.59 -6.01 -1.30
N VAL A 187 -10.68 -4.72 -1.59
CA VAL A 187 -10.86 -3.70 -0.55
C VAL A 187 -12.21 -3.85 0.13
N GLN A 188 -13.28 -4.14 -0.62
CA GLN A 188 -14.58 -4.43 -0.04
C GLN A 188 -14.52 -5.69 0.85
N TYR A 189 -13.82 -6.73 0.43
CA TYR A 189 -13.59 -7.91 1.26
C TYR A 189 -12.88 -7.59 2.59
N ILE A 190 -11.90 -6.68 2.60
CA ILE A 190 -11.30 -6.18 3.85
C ILE A 190 -12.35 -5.51 4.72
N ILE A 191 -13.14 -4.61 4.14
CA ILE A 191 -14.16 -3.83 4.85
C ILE A 191 -15.20 -4.76 5.49
N ASP A 192 -15.61 -5.81 4.78
CA ASP A 192 -16.62 -6.77 5.23
C ASP A 192 -16.05 -7.79 6.23
N THR A 193 -14.73 -7.90 6.36
CA THR A 193 -14.05 -8.83 7.26
C THR A 193 -13.47 -8.09 8.47
N ALA A 194 -14.12 -8.18 9.63
CA ALA A 194 -13.74 -7.41 10.82
C ALA A 194 -12.26 -7.56 11.23
N ALA A 195 -11.72 -8.78 11.21
CA ALA A 195 -10.30 -9.02 11.53
C ALA A 195 -9.35 -8.38 10.49
N ALA A 196 -9.75 -8.37 9.21
CA ALA A 196 -8.99 -7.73 8.14
C ALA A 196 -8.96 -6.22 8.31
N LEU A 197 -10.13 -5.60 8.49
CA LEU A 197 -10.26 -4.16 8.68
C LEU A 197 -9.45 -3.71 9.89
N ALA A 198 -9.57 -4.42 11.02
CA ALA A 198 -8.82 -4.11 12.23
C ALA A 198 -7.30 -4.18 12.01
N ALA A 199 -6.81 -5.24 11.34
CA ALA A 199 -5.38 -5.39 11.06
C ALA A 199 -4.85 -4.33 10.09
N VAL A 200 -5.64 -3.96 9.08
CA VAL A 200 -5.27 -2.95 8.09
C VAL A 200 -5.20 -1.56 8.74
N VAL A 201 -6.22 -1.13 9.48
CA VAL A 201 -6.21 0.21 10.11
C VAL A 201 -5.17 0.35 11.22
N ALA A 202 -4.71 -0.77 11.81
CA ALA A 202 -3.64 -0.79 12.79
C ALA A 202 -2.23 -0.78 12.17
N SER A 203 -2.10 -1.14 10.89
CA SER A 203 -0.80 -1.24 10.20
C SER A 203 -0.46 0.01 9.40
N GLU A 204 0.67 0.64 9.71
CA GLU A 204 1.20 1.77 8.95
C GLU A 204 1.49 1.37 7.49
N THR A 205 2.08 0.19 7.27
CA THR A 205 2.41 -0.31 5.93
C THR A 205 1.16 -0.52 5.08
N ALA A 206 0.12 -1.13 5.65
CA ALA A 206 -1.13 -1.35 4.96
C ALA A 206 -1.84 -0.04 4.66
N MET A 207 -1.92 0.86 5.63
CA MET A 207 -2.57 2.15 5.45
C MET A 207 -1.86 3.01 4.41
N LYS A 208 -0.52 3.00 4.33
CA LYS A 208 0.23 3.68 3.25
C LYS A 208 -0.20 3.19 1.85
N ALA A 209 -0.43 1.89 1.68
CA ALA A 209 -0.91 1.36 0.41
C ALA A 209 -2.36 1.76 0.13
N VAL A 210 -3.24 1.72 1.13
CA VAL A 210 -4.66 2.10 1.01
C VAL A 210 -4.80 3.59 0.66
N VAL A 211 -4.15 4.49 1.39
CA VAL A 211 -4.26 5.96 1.20
C VAL A 211 -3.60 6.46 -0.08
N ALA A 212 -2.74 5.65 -0.71
CA ALA A 212 -2.14 5.94 -2.00
C ALA A 212 -3.02 5.48 -3.18
N SER A 213 -4.01 4.61 -2.94
CA SER A 213 -4.89 4.08 -3.98
C SER A 213 -6.23 4.82 -4.00
N GLU A 214 -6.53 5.48 -5.12
CA GLU A 214 -7.85 6.09 -5.35
C GLU A 214 -8.99 5.07 -5.29
N THR A 215 -8.77 3.87 -5.86
CA THR A 215 -9.75 2.77 -5.83
C THR A 215 -10.06 2.35 -4.39
N ALA A 216 -9.03 2.18 -3.56
CA ALA A 216 -9.23 1.79 -2.17
C ALA A 216 -9.89 2.91 -1.36
N MET A 217 -9.43 4.15 -1.51
CA MET A 217 -10.02 5.30 -0.82
C MET A 217 -11.48 5.52 -1.21
N LYS A 218 -11.86 5.29 -2.47
CA LYS A 218 -13.27 5.35 -2.89
C LYS A 218 -14.13 4.32 -2.16
N ALA A 219 -13.67 3.09 -2.02
CA ALA A 219 -14.38 2.03 -1.30
C ALA A 219 -14.47 2.33 0.21
N VAL A 220 -13.35 2.75 0.83
CA VAL A 220 -13.33 3.17 2.24
C VAL A 220 -14.31 4.31 2.49
N LEU A 221 -14.32 5.34 1.64
CA LEU A 221 -15.19 6.50 1.81
C LEU A 221 -16.67 6.23 1.53
N ALA A 222 -16.98 5.13 0.84
CA ALA A 222 -18.35 4.67 0.63
C ALA A 222 -18.87 3.79 1.80
N SER A 223 -18.01 3.37 2.74
CA SER A 223 -18.35 2.50 3.85
C SER A 223 -18.29 3.23 5.19
N GLU A 224 -19.43 3.30 5.87
CA GLU A 224 -19.51 3.86 7.23
C GLU A 224 -18.62 3.11 8.23
N THR A 225 -18.62 1.77 8.15
CA THR A 225 -17.80 0.92 9.03
C THR A 225 -16.31 1.21 8.82
N ALA A 226 -15.87 1.35 7.57
CA ALA A 226 -14.48 1.63 7.24
C ALA A 226 -14.06 3.02 7.74
N ILE A 227 -14.89 4.05 7.49
CA ILE A 227 -14.63 5.42 7.97
C ILE A 227 -14.52 5.45 9.49
N LYS A 228 -15.46 4.81 10.22
CA LYS A 228 -15.41 4.74 11.67
C LYS A 228 -14.12 4.10 12.17
N ALA A 229 -13.70 2.98 11.57
CA ALA A 229 -12.46 2.30 11.92
C ALA A 229 -11.21 3.15 11.64
N VAL A 230 -11.15 3.82 10.48
CA VAL A 230 -10.04 4.70 10.10
C VAL A 230 -9.95 5.90 11.05
N VAL A 231 -11.06 6.60 11.28
CA VAL A 231 -11.12 7.80 12.13
C VAL A 231 -10.73 7.48 13.57
N ALA A 232 -11.17 6.33 14.10
CA ALA A 232 -10.82 5.89 15.45
C ALA A 232 -9.35 5.43 15.58
N SER A 233 -8.68 5.07 14.49
CA SER A 233 -7.29 4.60 14.50
C SER A 233 -6.30 5.76 14.32
N GLU A 234 -5.42 5.95 15.30
CA GLU A 234 -4.32 6.92 15.21
C GLU A 234 -3.39 6.61 14.03
N THR A 235 -3.03 5.34 13.83
CA THR A 235 -2.16 4.90 12.74
C THR A 235 -2.77 5.23 11.38
N ALA A 236 -4.06 4.93 11.20
CA ALA A 236 -4.76 5.19 9.94
C ALA A 236 -4.91 6.70 9.68
N MET A 237 -5.30 7.47 10.70
CA MET A 237 -5.43 8.92 10.56
C MET A 237 -4.10 9.63 10.29
N LYS A 238 -2.98 9.16 10.86
CA LYS A 238 -1.65 9.66 10.50
C LYS A 238 -1.32 9.40 9.04
N ALA A 239 -1.61 8.20 8.53
CA ALA A 239 -1.41 7.88 7.12
C ALA A 239 -2.30 8.72 6.19
N VAL A 240 -3.56 8.93 6.57
CA VAL A 240 -4.48 9.82 5.85
C VAL A 240 -3.93 11.24 5.81
N ALA A 241 -3.56 11.80 6.97
CA ALA A 241 -3.06 13.17 7.08
C ALA A 241 -1.75 13.42 6.32
N ALA A 242 -0.92 12.39 6.17
CA ALA A 242 0.31 12.45 5.39
C ALA A 242 0.10 12.29 3.86
N SER A 243 -1.08 11.84 3.40
CA SER A 243 -1.38 11.60 1.99
C SER A 243 -2.25 12.72 1.41
N GLU A 244 -1.72 13.46 0.43
CA GLU A 244 -2.47 14.51 -0.27
C GLU A 244 -3.71 13.93 -0.98
N THR A 245 -3.56 12.78 -1.63
CA THR A 245 -4.66 12.08 -2.31
C THR A 245 -5.78 11.72 -1.32
N ALA A 246 -5.42 11.16 -0.16
CA ALA A 246 -6.41 10.78 0.84
C ALA A 246 -7.06 12.01 1.49
N MET A 247 -6.28 13.05 1.82
CA MET A 247 -6.83 14.29 2.38
C MET A 247 -7.81 14.96 1.43
N LYS A 248 -7.52 15.01 0.12
CA LYS A 248 -8.46 15.52 -0.89
C LYS A 248 -9.74 14.69 -0.92
N ALA A 249 -9.64 13.36 -0.92
CA ALA A 249 -10.79 12.48 -0.94
C ALA A 249 -11.64 12.59 0.35
N VAL A 250 -11.00 12.68 1.52
CA VAL A 250 -11.66 12.89 2.82
C VAL A 250 -12.35 14.25 2.87
N ALA A 251 -11.70 15.33 2.40
CA ALA A 251 -12.27 16.66 2.34
C ALA A 251 -13.51 16.76 1.44
N ALA A 252 -13.58 15.92 0.41
CA ALA A 252 -14.74 15.80 -0.47
C ALA A 252 -15.87 14.91 0.12
N SER A 253 -15.64 14.22 1.23
CA SER A 253 -16.61 13.33 1.87
C SER A 253 -17.23 13.97 3.11
N SER A 254 -18.47 14.47 2.97
CA SER A 254 -19.25 15.02 4.08
C SER A 254 -19.38 14.06 5.26
N PHE A 255 -19.50 12.76 4.95
CA PHE A 255 -19.60 11.71 5.94
C PHE A 255 -18.30 11.54 6.73
N ALA A 256 -17.15 11.48 6.05
CA ALA A 256 -15.85 11.40 6.73
C ALA A 256 -15.60 12.62 7.61
N LEU A 257 -15.92 13.82 7.11
CA LEU A 257 -15.82 15.06 7.89
C LEU A 257 -16.66 15.03 9.18
N LYS A 258 -17.85 14.41 9.15
CA LYS A 258 -18.74 14.29 10.33
C LYS A 258 -18.08 13.47 11.43
N PHE A 259 -17.44 12.35 11.08
CA PHE A 259 -16.72 11.50 12.03
C PHE A 259 -15.44 12.14 12.54
N ILE A 260 -14.70 12.84 11.67
CA ILE A 260 -13.49 13.57 12.07
C ILE A 260 -13.84 14.68 13.07
N ALA A 261 -14.86 15.48 12.78
CA ALA A 261 -15.25 16.60 13.65
C ALA A 261 -15.74 16.12 15.03
N THR A 262 -16.29 14.91 15.13
CA THR A 262 -16.75 14.31 16.40
C THR A 262 -15.65 13.55 17.15
N THR A 263 -14.52 13.21 16.51
CA THR A 263 -13.49 12.36 17.11
C THR A 263 -12.24 13.14 17.51
N ASP A 264 -12.03 13.32 18.82
CA ASP A 264 -10.93 14.12 19.39
C ASP A 264 -9.54 13.72 18.88
N GLY A 265 -9.26 12.41 18.79
CA GLY A 265 -7.97 11.90 18.31
C GLY A 265 -7.67 12.33 16.88
N SER A 266 -8.65 12.21 15.97
CA SER A 266 -8.52 12.60 14.57
C SER A 266 -8.33 14.11 14.43
N ARG A 267 -9.06 14.91 15.21
CA ARG A 267 -8.88 16.38 15.23
C ARG A 267 -7.45 16.75 15.62
N LYS A 268 -6.92 16.17 16.70
CA LYS A 268 -5.52 16.38 17.14
C LYS A 268 -4.50 16.01 16.07
N ILE A 269 -4.69 14.88 15.40
CA ILE A 269 -3.79 14.45 14.32
C ILE A 269 -3.83 15.44 13.16
N LEU A 270 -5.00 15.92 12.75
CA LEU A 270 -5.11 16.88 11.64
C LEU A 270 -4.56 18.26 11.99
N MET A 271 -4.73 18.73 13.23
CA MET A 271 -4.09 19.96 13.72
C MET A 271 -2.56 19.83 13.70
N ALA A 272 -2.01 18.69 14.12
CA ALA A 272 -0.58 18.42 14.01
C ALA A 272 -0.08 18.34 12.55
N HIS A 273 -0.96 17.96 11.60
CA HIS A 273 -0.69 17.95 10.16
C HIS A 273 -1.30 19.18 9.47
N ASN A 274 -1.19 20.35 10.11
CA ASN A 274 -1.86 21.59 9.68
C ASN A 274 -1.65 21.90 8.18
N LYS A 275 -0.44 21.73 7.64
CA LYS A 275 -0.17 21.98 6.21
C LYS A 275 -1.10 21.18 5.29
N ALA A 276 -1.32 19.90 5.59
CA ALA A 276 -2.21 19.03 4.81
C ALA A 276 -3.68 19.41 5.02
N LEU A 277 -4.07 19.74 6.25
CA LEU A 277 -5.42 20.22 6.59
C LEU A 277 -5.76 21.51 5.83
N GLN A 278 -4.88 22.52 5.89
CA GLN A 278 -5.11 23.79 5.19
C GLN A 278 -5.06 23.63 3.68
N ALA A 279 -4.27 22.69 3.13
CA ALA A 279 -4.23 22.47 1.68
C ALA A 279 -5.61 22.07 1.10
N VAL A 280 -6.48 21.46 1.91
CA VAL A 280 -7.81 21.00 1.48
C VAL A 280 -8.98 21.85 2.00
N ARG A 281 -8.70 22.97 2.67
CA ARG A 281 -9.70 23.83 3.33
C ARG A 281 -10.84 24.28 2.41
N THR A 282 -10.54 24.63 1.16
CA THR A 282 -11.56 25.07 0.18
C THR A 282 -12.48 23.91 -0.18
N VAL A 283 -11.92 22.72 -0.42
CA VAL A 283 -12.72 21.51 -0.71
C VAL A 283 -13.61 21.16 0.48
N MET A 284 -13.07 21.22 1.71
CA MET A 284 -13.87 21.00 2.92
C MET A 284 -15.02 22.00 3.03
N TYR A 285 -14.74 23.28 2.79
CA TYR A 285 -15.76 24.34 2.84
C TYR A 285 -16.89 24.10 1.84
N GLU A 286 -16.55 23.82 0.58
CA GLU A 286 -17.55 23.48 -0.45
C GLU A 286 -18.37 22.24 -0.10
N THR A 287 -17.74 21.22 0.49
CA THR A 287 -18.42 19.99 0.92
C THR A 287 -19.44 20.28 2.02
N VAL A 288 -19.06 21.06 3.05
CA VAL A 288 -19.98 21.39 4.15
C VAL A 288 -21.09 22.34 3.68
N GLN A 289 -20.82 23.26 2.77
CA GLN A 289 -21.86 24.15 2.21
C GLN A 289 -23.01 23.38 1.56
N ARG A 290 -22.73 22.23 0.94
CA ARG A 290 -23.72 21.40 0.26
C ARG A 290 -24.54 20.50 1.20
N SER A 291 -24.04 20.21 2.41
CA SER A 291 -24.54 19.07 3.19
C SER A 291 -24.66 19.31 4.71
N TRP A 292 -24.08 20.39 5.22
CA TRP A 292 -24.08 20.74 6.64
C TRP A 292 -24.92 21.99 6.88
N LYS A 293 -25.22 22.29 8.14
CA LYS A 293 -25.93 23.51 8.52
C LYS A 293 -24.92 24.56 8.97
N LYS A 294 -24.98 25.76 8.39
CA LYS A 294 -24.29 26.93 8.94
C LYS A 294 -24.97 27.33 10.24
N ILE A 295 -24.25 27.22 11.35
CA ILE A 295 -24.71 27.59 12.68
C ILE A 295 -24.48 29.07 12.93
N LEU A 296 -23.36 29.60 12.44
CA LEU A 296 -22.95 30.97 12.67
C LEU A 296 -22.20 31.51 11.45
N GLY A 297 -22.43 32.78 11.16
CA GLY A 297 -21.49 33.64 10.44
C GLY A 297 -21.27 34.89 11.29
N THR A 298 -20.03 35.23 11.61
CA THR A 298 -19.72 36.34 12.52
C THR A 298 -18.48 37.10 12.07
N THR A 299 -18.49 38.40 12.32
CA THR A 299 -17.31 39.25 12.17
C THR A 299 -16.54 39.27 13.49
N LEU A 300 -15.24 39.06 13.39
CA LEU A 300 -14.29 39.03 14.50
C LEU A 300 -13.41 40.26 14.36
N ARG A 301 -13.78 41.31 15.11
CA ARG A 301 -13.09 42.59 15.11
C ARG A 301 -13.07 43.10 16.53
N ASP A 302 -11.89 43.49 16.97
CA ASP A 302 -11.73 44.24 18.20
C ASP A 302 -11.07 45.58 17.86
N GLY A 303 -11.73 46.68 18.26
CA GLY A 303 -11.32 48.04 17.93
C GLY A 303 -10.15 48.52 18.79
N GLN A 304 -9.48 47.60 19.48
CA GLN A 304 -8.45 47.86 20.46
C GLN A 304 -7.05 47.70 19.86
N SER A 305 -6.13 48.51 20.37
CA SER A 305 -4.72 48.43 20.04
C SER A 305 -4.05 47.22 20.71
N GLY A 306 -3.08 46.60 20.02
CA GLY A 306 -2.22 45.54 20.56
C GLY A 306 -2.56 44.12 20.11
N GLU A 307 -1.77 43.14 20.55
CA GLU A 307 -2.04 41.72 20.27
C GLU A 307 -3.05 41.12 21.25
N HIS A 308 -4.17 40.60 20.75
CA HIS A 308 -5.23 40.02 21.57
C HIS A 308 -6.13 39.07 20.78
N TYR A 309 -6.99 38.36 21.48
CA TYR A 309 -8.02 37.52 20.87
C TYR A 309 -9.26 38.33 20.57
N ASP A 310 -9.81 38.15 19.37
CA ASP A 310 -11.06 38.80 18.97
C ASP A 310 -12.22 38.42 19.92
N SER A 311 -13.05 39.41 20.28
CA SER A 311 -14.14 39.27 21.26
C SER A 311 -15.21 38.22 20.89
N GLY A 312 -15.41 37.94 19.60
CA GLY A 312 -16.38 36.95 19.11
C GLY A 312 -15.90 35.49 19.15
N ASN A 313 -14.68 35.21 19.62
CA ASN A 313 -14.12 33.85 19.64
C ASN A 313 -14.94 32.85 20.47
N SER A 314 -15.65 33.31 21.50
CA SER A 314 -16.54 32.45 22.30
C SER A 314 -17.62 31.78 21.43
N ALA A 315 -18.04 32.43 20.34
CA ALA A 315 -19.04 31.90 19.42
C ALA A 315 -18.50 30.78 18.50
N LEU A 316 -17.18 30.60 18.42
CA LEU A 316 -16.53 29.54 17.63
C LEU A 316 -16.43 28.21 18.39
N THR A 317 -16.92 28.15 19.63
CA THR A 317 -16.78 26.99 20.52
C THR A 317 -17.91 25.97 20.37
N SER A 318 -19.03 26.35 19.73
CA SER A 318 -20.26 25.55 19.73
C SER A 318 -20.90 25.42 18.34
N PRO A 319 -21.41 24.23 17.98
CA PRO A 319 -21.34 22.98 18.73
C PRO A 319 -19.95 22.34 18.68
N ALA A 320 -19.62 21.46 19.64
CA ALA A 320 -18.29 20.84 19.77
C ALA A 320 -17.87 19.99 18.55
N ASN A 321 -18.84 19.54 17.75
CA ASN A 321 -18.63 18.77 16.52
C ASN A 321 -18.60 19.64 15.25
N ALA A 322 -18.39 20.95 15.39
CA ALA A 322 -18.36 21.86 14.25
C ALA A 322 -16.95 21.99 13.61
N LEU A 323 -16.98 22.34 12.33
CA LEU A 323 -15.83 22.90 11.61
C LEU A 323 -15.94 24.42 11.58
N VAL A 324 -14.80 25.08 11.78
CA VAL A 324 -14.66 26.54 11.76
C VAL A 324 -13.87 26.92 10.52
N PHE A 325 -14.45 27.75 9.66
CA PHE A 325 -13.78 28.32 8.50
C PHE A 325 -13.60 29.81 8.72
N VAL A 326 -12.46 30.37 8.30
CA VAL A 326 -12.17 31.79 8.49
C VAL A 326 -11.66 32.42 7.20
N CYS A 327 -12.21 33.59 6.89
CA CYS A 327 -11.68 34.57 5.96
C CYS A 327 -10.92 35.60 6.80
N LEU A 328 -9.60 35.55 6.72
CA LEU A 328 -8.71 36.34 7.57
C LEU A 328 -8.51 37.71 6.93
N GLY A 329 -8.73 38.75 7.73
CA GLY A 329 -8.48 40.13 7.33
C GLY A 329 -7.11 40.65 7.75
N SER A 330 -6.73 41.77 7.14
CA SER A 330 -5.60 42.60 7.55
C SER A 330 -5.88 44.06 7.21
N TYR A 331 -5.33 44.99 7.97
CA TYR A 331 -5.54 46.42 7.73
C TYR A 331 -4.67 47.02 6.62
N SER A 332 -3.49 46.47 6.32
CA SER A 332 -2.59 47.04 5.31
C SER A 332 -1.70 45.99 4.65
N SER A 333 -1.39 46.20 3.38
CA SER A 333 -0.39 45.41 2.64
C SER A 333 1.04 45.72 3.08
N SER A 334 1.27 46.88 3.73
CA SER A 334 2.58 47.36 4.17
C SER A 334 3.08 46.75 5.48
N TYR A 335 2.23 46.01 6.21
CA TYR A 335 2.58 45.40 7.50
C TYR A 335 2.28 43.89 7.51
N PRO A 336 3.17 43.05 6.93
CA PRO A 336 2.98 41.60 6.88
C PRO A 336 2.86 40.93 8.26
N GLY A 337 3.44 41.52 9.30
CA GLY A 337 3.32 41.06 10.69
C GLY A 337 2.00 41.41 11.38
N GLY A 338 1.12 42.18 10.71
CA GLY A 338 -0.17 42.64 11.22
C GLY A 338 -1.38 41.97 10.59
N ARG A 339 -1.32 40.67 10.41
CA ARG A 339 -2.41 39.90 9.82
C ARG A 339 -3.13 39.08 10.87
N HIS A 340 -4.45 39.01 10.80
CA HIS A 340 -5.19 38.15 11.70
C HIS A 340 -4.72 36.70 11.51
N ARG A 341 -4.66 35.98 12.61
CA ARG A 341 -4.19 34.59 12.67
C ARG A 341 -5.32 33.71 13.19
N LEU A 342 -5.55 32.60 12.51
CA LEU A 342 -6.35 31.51 13.04
C LEU A 342 -5.46 30.58 13.86
N GLU A 343 -5.82 30.36 15.11
CA GLU A 343 -5.26 29.35 16.00
C GLU A 343 -6.24 28.18 16.12
N HIS A 344 -5.69 26.97 16.10
CA HIS A 344 -6.39 25.76 16.45
C HIS A 344 -6.81 25.78 17.94
N PRO A 345 -7.79 24.94 18.35
CA PRO A 345 -8.18 24.81 19.76
C PRO A 345 -7.03 24.50 20.74
N ASP A 346 -5.95 23.88 20.26
CA ASP A 346 -4.74 23.59 21.05
C ASP A 346 -3.74 24.76 21.11
N GLY A 347 -4.05 25.90 20.49
CA GLY A 347 -3.22 27.10 20.43
C GLY A 347 -2.17 27.09 19.32
N SER A 348 -2.05 25.99 18.55
CA SER A 348 -1.15 25.96 17.40
C SER A 348 -1.69 26.80 16.24
N ILE A 349 -0.79 27.30 15.38
CA ILE A 349 -1.15 28.17 14.26
C ILE A 349 -1.82 27.33 13.16
N ALA A 350 -3.07 27.67 12.82
CA ALA A 350 -3.82 27.07 11.73
C ALA A 350 -3.53 27.80 10.40
N ALA A 351 -3.69 29.12 10.39
CA ALA A 351 -3.49 29.93 9.19
C ALA A 351 -3.14 31.37 9.55
N ASP A 352 -2.31 32.01 8.74
CA ASP A 352 -2.07 33.45 8.75
C ASP A 352 -2.77 34.07 7.54
N GLY A 353 -3.42 35.23 7.74
CA GLY A 353 -4.16 35.89 6.68
C GLY A 353 -3.29 36.41 5.52
N GLY A 354 -3.93 36.66 4.38
CA GLY A 354 -3.42 37.53 3.31
C GLY A 354 -3.82 38.99 3.51
N TYR A 355 -3.63 39.85 2.49
CA TYR A 355 -4.22 41.19 2.52
C TYR A 355 -5.70 41.13 2.16
N ARG A 356 -6.57 41.48 3.11
CA ARG A 356 -8.01 41.63 2.88
C ARG A 356 -8.60 42.64 3.86
N ASP A 357 -9.12 43.74 3.35
CA ASP A 357 -9.74 44.76 4.18
C ASP A 357 -11.07 44.25 4.76
N THR A 358 -11.06 44.02 6.07
CA THR A 358 -12.24 43.76 6.93
C THR A 358 -13.36 42.90 6.29
N PRO A 359 -13.07 41.66 5.84
CA PRO A 359 -14.08 40.77 5.28
C PRO A 359 -15.34 40.68 6.14
N GLN A 360 -16.50 40.84 5.49
CA GLN A 360 -17.83 40.71 6.11
C GLN A 360 -18.53 39.40 5.72
N SER A 361 -17.89 38.59 4.88
CA SER A 361 -18.39 37.30 4.41
C SER A 361 -17.22 36.41 3.98
N MET A 362 -17.49 35.13 3.70
CA MET A 362 -16.48 34.15 3.28
C MET A 362 -16.09 34.35 1.80
N ILE A 363 -15.45 35.48 1.50
CA ILE A 363 -14.94 35.80 0.14
C ILE A 363 -13.60 35.09 -0.18
N ALA A 364 -12.99 34.43 0.80
CA ALA A 364 -12.05 33.33 0.61
C ALA A 364 -11.95 32.50 1.89
N VAL A 365 -11.58 31.24 1.74
CA VAL A 365 -11.28 30.35 2.87
C VAL A 365 -9.78 30.42 3.12
N ASP A 366 -9.36 31.23 4.09
CA ASP A 366 -7.94 31.39 4.43
C ASP A 366 -7.48 30.31 5.41
N GLY A 367 -8.37 29.86 6.31
CA GLY A 367 -8.10 28.78 7.24
C GLY A 367 -9.31 27.92 7.58
N VAL A 368 -9.04 26.66 7.92
CA VAL A 368 -10.00 25.74 8.54
C VAL A 368 -9.47 25.24 9.88
N SER A 369 -10.36 25.09 10.85
CA SER A 369 -10.09 24.45 12.12
C SER A 369 -11.37 23.80 12.67
N PHE A 370 -11.35 23.44 13.94
CA PHE A 370 -12.42 22.77 14.66
C PHE A 370 -13.01 23.70 15.71
N ALA A 371 -14.16 23.32 16.26
CA ALA A 371 -14.79 24.05 17.36
C ALA A 371 -13.79 24.32 18.51
N GLY A 372 -13.75 25.57 18.97
CA GLY A 372 -12.77 26.06 19.96
C GLY A 372 -11.57 26.80 19.37
N ALA A 373 -11.48 26.90 18.03
CA ALA A 373 -10.51 27.74 17.35
C ALA A 373 -10.65 29.22 17.75
N LYS A 374 -9.57 29.99 17.61
CA LYS A 374 -9.53 31.41 17.95
C LYS A 374 -8.92 32.21 16.82
N VAL A 375 -9.44 33.41 16.59
CA VAL A 375 -8.78 34.41 15.77
C VAL A 375 -8.05 35.39 16.68
N LYS A 376 -6.75 35.53 16.44
CA LYS A 376 -5.87 36.48 17.11
C LYS A 376 -5.64 37.67 16.19
N GLN A 377 -5.89 38.86 16.72
CA GLN A 377 -5.53 40.13 16.12
C GLN A 377 -4.06 40.42 16.47
N THR A 378 -3.24 40.69 15.45
CA THR A 378 -1.80 40.94 15.60
C THR A 378 -1.41 42.41 15.40
N VAL A 379 -2.36 43.27 15.03
CA VAL A 379 -2.21 44.75 14.92
C VAL A 379 -3.49 45.48 15.30
N GLU A 380 -3.40 46.78 15.56
CA GLU A 380 -4.49 47.63 16.10
C GLU A 380 -5.77 47.70 15.26
N TYR A 381 -5.72 47.36 13.97
CA TYR A 381 -6.87 47.49 13.08
C TYR A 381 -7.00 46.26 12.18
N GLY A 382 -8.23 45.85 11.89
CA GLY A 382 -8.54 44.70 11.06
C GLY A 382 -9.89 44.10 11.42
N GLY A 383 -10.24 42.99 10.77
CA GLY A 383 -11.42 42.23 11.10
C GLY A 383 -11.45 40.97 10.24
N SER A 384 -11.77 39.84 10.84
CA SER A 384 -11.94 38.58 10.12
C SER A 384 -13.41 38.21 10.05
N TYR A 385 -13.78 37.33 9.12
CA TYR A 385 -15.10 36.72 9.11
C TYR A 385 -14.95 35.22 9.31
N ALA A 386 -15.72 34.67 10.25
CA ALA A 386 -15.70 33.25 10.55
C ALA A 386 -17.09 32.64 10.35
N GLU A 387 -17.11 31.39 9.90
CA GLU A 387 -18.31 30.58 9.85
C GLU A 387 -18.14 29.30 10.63
N VAL A 388 -19.19 28.91 11.35
CA VAL A 388 -19.26 27.65 12.10
C VAL A 388 -20.28 26.76 11.41
N TRP A 389 -19.83 25.56 11.03
CA TRP A 389 -20.63 24.59 10.29
C TRP A 389 -20.73 23.30 11.09
N ALA A 390 -21.94 22.79 11.26
CA ALA A 390 -22.20 21.54 11.98
C ALA A 390 -22.92 20.51 11.10
N PRO A 391 -22.62 19.21 11.25
CA PRO A 391 -23.29 18.17 10.48
C PRO A 391 -24.79 18.18 10.78
N GLN A 392 -25.60 17.91 9.75
CA GLN A 392 -27.03 17.68 9.94
C GLN A 392 -27.24 16.36 10.71
N GLY A 393 -28.28 16.33 11.54
CA GLY A 393 -28.64 15.20 12.42
C GLY A 393 -28.71 13.90 11.65
#